data_AF-A0A925C9M2-F1
#
_entry.id   AF-A0A925C9M2-F1
#
_cell.length_a   1.000
_cell.length_b   1.000
_cell.length_c   1.000
_cell.angle_alpha   90.00
_cell.angle_beta   90.00
_cell.angle_gamma   90.00
#
_symmetry.space_group_name_H-M   'P 1'
#
loop_
_entity.id
_entity.type
_entity.pdbx_description
1 polymer ?
#
loop_
_entity_poly.entity_id
_entity_poly.type
_entity_poly.pdbx_seq_one_letter_code
_entity_poly.pdbx_strand_id
1 'polypeptide(L)' 'MLTVTTTIPCPADFNGDEAVTSADITAYLAPWFTDLSSGTTVAGFNNSGATTSADITAFLGAWFEALAQAC' A
#
# COMPACT_ATOMS: atom_id res chain seq x y z
N MET A 1 -22.51 19.88 -12.48
CA MET A 1 -21.44 20.14 -11.49
C MET A 1 -20.88 18.78 -11.11
N LEU A 2 -19.67 18.44 -11.54
CA LEU A 2 -18.96 17.27 -11.04
C LEU A 2 -18.27 17.68 -9.74
N THR A 3 -18.65 17.07 -8.63
CA THR A 3 -17.97 17.23 -7.34
C THR A 3 -16.66 16.47 -7.44
N VAL A 4 -15.53 17.18 -7.52
CA VAL A 4 -14.22 16.56 -7.35
C VAL A 4 -14.04 16.34 -5.85
N THR A 5 -14.38 15.15 -5.37
CA THR A 5 -13.96 14.69 -4.05
C THR A 5 -12.47 14.37 -4.15
N THR A 6 -11.63 15.32 -3.76
CA THR A 6 -10.22 15.03 -3.45
C THR A 6 -10.20 14.05 -2.30
N THR A 7 -10.12 12.75 -2.60
CA THR A 7 -9.83 11.72 -1.61
C THR A 7 -8.45 12.02 -1.06
N ILE A 8 -8.33 12.09 0.27
CA ILE A 8 -7.01 12.12 0.89
C ILE A 8 -6.35 10.80 0.45
N PRO A 9 -5.17 10.82 -0.18
CA PRO A 9 -4.51 9.59 -0.57
C PRO A 9 -4.36 8.71 0.67
N CYS A 10 -4.90 7.50 0.59
CA CYS A 10 -4.80 6.48 1.63
C CYS A 10 -3.80 5.43 1.16
N PRO A 11 -2.52 5.49 1.55
CA PRO A 11 -1.53 4.51 1.10
C PRO A 11 -1.87 3.06 1.50
N ALA A 12 -2.77 2.90 2.47
CA ALA A 12 -3.30 1.62 2.91
C ALA A 12 -4.38 1.03 1.98
N ASP A 13 -5.08 1.87 1.20
CA ASP A 13 -5.96 1.45 0.09
C ASP A 13 -5.06 1.20 -1.14
N PHE A 14 -4.44 0.02 -1.15
CA PHE A 14 -3.45 -0.34 -2.14
C PHE A 14 -4.10 -0.76 -3.46
N ASN A 15 -5.31 -1.34 -3.40
CA ASN A 15 -6.03 -1.76 -4.60
C ASN A 15 -6.84 -0.60 -5.23
N GLY A 16 -7.02 0.51 -4.51
CA GLY A 16 -7.69 1.73 -4.97
C GLY A 16 -9.21 1.60 -5.03
N ASP A 17 -9.81 0.75 -4.20
CA ASP A 17 -11.26 0.50 -4.17
C ASP A 17 -12.03 1.33 -3.12
N GLU A 18 -11.35 2.30 -2.50
CA GLU A 18 -11.87 3.19 -1.46
C GLU A 18 -12.23 2.46 -0.15
N ALA A 19 -11.71 1.24 0.08
CA ALA A 19 -11.92 0.49 1.31
C ALA A 19 -10.66 -0.23 1.82
N VAL A 20 -10.19 0.16 3.00
CA VAL A 20 -9.07 -0.53 3.67
C VAL A 20 -9.51 -1.87 4.26
N THR A 21 -9.13 -2.96 3.60
CA THR A 21 -9.46 -4.34 3.99
C THR A 21 -8.25 -5.26 3.85
N SER A 22 -8.43 -6.57 4.07
CA SER A 22 -7.39 -7.57 3.78
C SER A 22 -7.13 -7.74 2.27
N ALA A 23 -7.98 -7.18 1.41
CA ALA A 23 -7.76 -7.17 -0.03
C ALA A 23 -6.52 -6.34 -0.40
N ASP A 24 -6.26 -5.23 0.30
CA ASP A 24 -5.08 -4.38 0.11
C ASP A 24 -3.78 -5.12 0.42
N ILE A 25 -3.79 -5.92 1.48
CA ILE A 25 -2.64 -6.75 1.85
C ILE A 25 -2.32 -7.73 0.72
N THR A 26 -3.36 -8.40 0.19
CA THR A 26 -3.18 -9.36 -0.90
C THR A 26 -2.70 -8.66 -2.18
N ALA A 27 -3.25 -7.47 -2.46
CA ALA A 27 -2.86 -6.65 -3.60
C ALA A 27 -1.41 -6.15 -3.49
N TYR A 28 -0.92 -5.82 -2.30
CA TYR A 28 0.46 -5.41 -2.03
C TYR A 28 1.46 -6.58 -2.14
N LEU A 29 1.09 -7.77 -1.65
CA LEU A 29 1.99 -8.93 -1.64
C LEU A 29 2.38 -9.41 -3.04
N ALA A 30 1.50 -9.31 -4.04
CA ALA A 30 1.79 -9.75 -5.41
C ALA A 30 2.99 -9.01 -6.07
N PRO A 31 3.00 -7.66 -6.14
CA PRO A 31 4.17 -6.94 -6.63
C PRO A 31 5.37 -7.07 -5.67
N TRP A 32 5.17 -7.20 -4.35
CA TRP A 32 6.28 -7.40 -3.40
C TRP A 32 7.06 -8.70 -3.65
N PHE A 33 6.37 -9.83 -3.86
CA PHE A 33 7.04 -11.08 -4.22
C PHE A 33 7.72 -11.00 -5.60
N THR A 34 7.12 -10.25 -6.54
CA THR A 34 7.72 -10.02 -7.86
C THR A 34 9.03 -9.22 -7.73
N ASP A 35 9.04 -8.15 -6.94
CA ASP A 35 10.22 -7.36 -6.65
C ASP A 35 11.35 -8.19 -6.02
N LEU A 36 11.03 -9.02 -5.02
CA LEU A 36 12.02 -9.88 -4.36
C LEU A 36 12.70 -10.87 -5.31
N SER A 37 11.98 -11.33 -6.34
CA SER A 37 12.50 -12.31 -7.31
C SER A 37 13.19 -11.67 -8.51
N SER A 38 12.79 -10.46 -8.91
CA SER A 38 13.26 -9.79 -10.12
C SER A 38 14.22 -8.61 -9.87
N GLY A 39 14.32 -8.15 -8.62
CA GLY A 39 15.13 -6.98 -8.26
C GLY A 39 14.50 -5.64 -8.66
N THR A 40 13.19 -5.61 -8.94
CA THR A 40 12.44 -4.37 -9.15
C THR A 40 12.04 -3.72 -7.82
N THR A 41 11.51 -2.51 -7.88
CA THR A 41 11.15 -1.71 -6.69
C THR A 41 9.73 -1.14 -6.77
N VAL A 42 8.80 -1.87 -7.39
CA VAL A 42 7.40 -1.43 -7.59
C VAL A 42 6.64 -1.35 -6.26
N ALA A 43 6.88 -2.31 -5.36
CA ALA A 43 6.28 -2.39 -4.02
C ALA A 43 7.15 -1.74 -2.93
N GLY A 44 8.11 -0.88 -3.31
CA GLY A 44 9.00 -0.16 -2.39
C GLY A 44 8.25 0.91 -1.58
N PHE A 45 7.54 0.49 -0.54
CA PHE A 45 6.64 1.33 0.25
C PHE A 45 7.37 2.42 1.06
N ASN A 46 8.57 2.13 1.56
CA ASN A 46 9.33 3.09 2.38
C ASN A 46 10.29 3.98 1.58
N ASN A 47 10.29 3.86 0.24
CA ASN A 47 11.14 4.63 -0.68
C ASN A 47 12.65 4.54 -0.40
N SER A 48 13.13 3.43 0.17
CA SER A 48 14.57 3.23 0.44
C SER A 48 15.42 2.98 -0.81
N GLY A 49 14.79 2.76 -1.98
CA GLY A 49 15.46 2.40 -3.23
C GLY A 49 15.70 0.90 -3.41
N ALA A 50 15.20 0.07 -2.50
CA ALA A 50 15.19 -1.39 -2.61
C ALA A 50 13.90 -1.96 -1.99
N THR A 51 13.40 -3.08 -2.51
CA THR A 51 12.28 -3.80 -1.89
C THR A 51 12.80 -4.85 -0.91
N THR A 52 12.42 -4.71 0.35
CA THR A 52 12.87 -5.55 1.47
C THR A 52 11.74 -5.88 2.43
N SER A 53 12.05 -6.55 3.54
CA SER A 53 11.09 -6.73 4.64
C SER A 53 10.71 -5.42 5.34
N ALA A 54 11.50 -4.36 5.16
CA ALA A 54 11.17 -3.04 5.72
C ALA A 54 9.95 -2.42 5.02
N ASP A 55 9.72 -2.71 3.74
CA ASP A 55 8.58 -2.19 2.97
C ASP A 55 7.26 -2.82 3.42
N ILE A 56 7.20 -4.15 3.55
CA ILE A 56 6.00 -4.83 4.06
C ILE A 56 5.70 -4.40 5.51
N THR A 57 6.72 -4.18 6.33
CA THR A 57 6.53 -3.68 7.71
C THR A 57 5.97 -2.26 7.70
N ALA A 58 6.47 -1.39 6.83
CA ALA A 58 5.98 -0.03 6.69
C ALA A 58 4.54 0.01 6.14
N PHE A 59 4.22 -0.83 5.15
CA PHE A 59 2.87 -0.98 4.61
C PHE A 59 1.88 -1.44 5.68
N LEU A 60 2.21 -2.51 6.43
CA LEU A 60 1.34 -2.99 7.50
C LEU A 60 1.16 -1.96 8.62
N GLY A 61 2.19 -1.18 8.93
CA GLY A 61 2.09 -0.04 9.86
C GLY A 61 1.05 0.98 9.39
N ALA A 62 1.16 1.43 8.14
CA ALA A 62 0.20 2.36 7.53
C ALA A 62 -1.23 1.77 7.48
N TRP A 63 -1.36 0.47 7.19
CA TRP A 63 -2.65 -0.23 7.17
C TRP A 63 -3.31 -0.28 8.54
N PHE A 64 -2.56 -0.61 9.61
CA PHE A 64 -3.09 -0.57 10.97
C PHE A 64 -3.49 0.85 11.40
N GLU A 65 -2.73 1.86 11.00
CA GLU A 65 -3.07 3.27 11.26
C GLU A 65 -4.35 3.69 10.54
N ALA A 66 -4.53 3.25 9.29
CA ALA A 66 -5.73 3.54 8.49
C ALA A 66 -6.99 2.92 9.09
N LEU A 67 -6.92 1.66 9.55
CA LEU A 67 -8.03 1.01 10.27
C LEU A 67 -8.49 1.80 11.51
N ALA A 68 -7.56 2.48 12.19
CA ALA A 68 -7.89 3.28 13.37
C ALA A 68 -8.47 4.67 13.01
N GLN A 69 -8.11 5.19 11.83
CA GLN A 69 -8.42 6.57 11.42
C GLN A 69 -9.58 6.65 10.41
N ALA A 70 -10.08 5.52 9.92
CA ALA A 70 -11.06 5.46 8.83
C ALA A 70 -10.65 6.35 7.64
N CYS A 71 -9.35 6.28 7.35
CA CYS A 71 -8.86 6.33 5.99
C CYS A 71 -9.30 4.99 5.37
#